data_AF-A0A814RYN6-F1
#
_entry.id   AF-A0A814RYN6-F1
#
_cell.length_a   1.000
_cell.length_b   1.000
_cell.length_c   1.000
_cell.angle_alpha   90.00
_cell.angle_beta   90.00
_cell.angle_gamma   90.00
#
_symmetry.space_group_name_H-M   'P 1'
#
loop_
_entity.id
_entity.type
_entity.pdbx_description
1 polymer ?
#
loop_
_entity_poly.entity_id
_entity_poly.type
_entity_poly.pdbx_seq_one_letter_code
_entity_poly.pdbx_strand_id
1 'polypeptide(L)'
;MASATQYGLIILGNSGVGKSFLANVITEGDIFGHQFKATSVTHTTESADVTIGSHTFTIFDIPGLIEAKQERIDLNKQEIDKAFTHRPNSIIIFVFGQQNGRIRGQDIVAFDAINAAYSFRPESLILVVNGIPKSRPDDYEETTVTLLQNLLRSVNVTNNNLCFTDFINVNDTGEKRILKNRLLPIVTKFAPKIHHKKQDIQTIVSELKKSENEIQIQQAKLEAEREKHRQQVEAQKRIVAQQIAEQQRRAQELQDKQRQQEAQRAAEANRRAIERAQQEAELQRLRINRITCLQSTSQNKCGYIPEYLRQNAQKFIRLQSLTITINSQQTNIIYRILRKLPSLEYLSITCNIQATLLKNILSISTLRIFQLHIKEFLWNIINPLHVNSNIEIFYIHFLYVIDYRLVNCLLASMSKLKQLDISSNHDLCISLNRKFNDIIFNLVQLRTIKFQGSEHILCIFLKQLQTKIHNLQRLHLNIKCRFFNEDFFRNLIFYWYPIWNKIEKVYFRAEGYILSNDSKQTNQYKKILTIQNKELNNCFKIQWIQPNYQISLNTILIISK
;
A
#
# COMPACT_ATOMS: atom_id res chain seq x y z
N MET A 1 88.22 58.21 -65.17
CA MET A 1 88.43 57.27 -64.05
C MET A 1 87.15 56.48 -63.87
N ALA A 2 87.10 55.22 -64.29
CA ALA A 2 85.93 54.37 -64.14
C ALA A 2 85.75 54.03 -62.65
N SER A 3 84.57 54.29 -62.08
CA SER A 3 84.26 53.88 -60.71
C SER A 3 84.35 52.37 -60.63
N ALA A 4 85.34 51.83 -59.90
CA ALA A 4 85.47 50.41 -59.70
C ALA A 4 84.15 49.85 -59.14
N THR A 5 83.50 48.95 -59.88
CA THR A 5 82.29 48.29 -59.41
C THR A 5 82.67 47.45 -58.19
N GLN A 6 82.24 47.90 -57.00
CA GLN A 6 82.51 47.22 -55.74
C GLN A 6 81.41 46.19 -55.48
N TYR A 7 81.81 44.92 -55.35
CA TYR A 7 80.90 43.79 -55.13
C TYR A 7 80.82 43.42 -53.65
N GLY A 8 79.79 42.68 -53.24
CA GLY A 8 79.71 42.12 -51.89
C GLY A 8 80.31 40.72 -51.80
N LEU A 9 81.04 40.44 -50.72
CA LEU A 9 81.35 39.08 -50.29
C LEU A 9 80.70 38.87 -48.92
N ILE A 10 79.50 38.30 -48.90
CA ILE A 10 78.67 38.22 -47.70
C ILE A 10 78.89 36.85 -47.05
N ILE A 11 79.41 36.84 -45.82
CA ILE A 11 79.67 35.61 -45.07
C ILE A 11 78.57 35.38 -44.04
N LEU A 12 77.82 34.29 -44.22
CA LEU A 12 76.67 33.90 -43.42
C LEU A 12 76.91 32.57 -42.69
N GLY A 13 76.10 32.31 -41.67
CA GLY A 13 76.18 31.09 -40.85
C GLY A 13 75.97 31.43 -39.37
N ASN A 14 75.64 30.43 -38.55
CA ASN A 14 75.35 30.67 -37.14
C ASN A 14 76.59 31.12 -36.34
N SER A 15 76.38 31.48 -35.07
CA SER A 15 77.48 31.78 -34.18
C SER A 15 78.45 30.60 -34.03
N GLY A 16 79.74 30.90 -33.90
CA GLY A 16 80.81 29.93 -33.64
C GLY A 16 81.24 29.05 -34.82
N VAL A 17 80.72 29.24 -36.04
CA VAL A 17 81.17 28.46 -37.23
C VAL A 17 82.51 28.92 -37.82
N GLY A 18 83.07 30.03 -37.34
CA GLY A 18 84.34 30.58 -37.83
C GLY A 18 84.22 31.54 -39.03
N LYS A 19 83.10 32.26 -39.16
CA LYS A 19 82.89 33.29 -40.22
C LYS A 19 83.97 34.37 -40.20
N SER A 20 84.14 35.05 -39.07
CA SER A 20 85.15 36.09 -38.85
C SER A 20 86.57 35.59 -39.11
N PHE A 21 86.85 34.33 -38.74
CA PHE A 21 88.14 33.69 -39.01
C PHE A 21 88.39 33.52 -40.51
N LEU A 22 87.42 32.96 -41.25
CA LEU A 22 87.52 32.81 -42.69
C LEU A 22 87.60 34.17 -43.40
N ALA A 23 86.88 35.18 -42.90
CA ALA A 23 86.96 36.56 -43.40
C ALA A 23 88.40 37.10 -43.29
N ASN A 24 89.04 36.97 -42.13
CA ASN A 24 90.45 37.38 -41.92
C ASN A 24 91.44 36.63 -42.81
N VAL A 25 91.21 35.32 -43.02
CA VAL A 25 92.05 34.52 -43.92
C VAL A 25 91.95 35.03 -45.37
N ILE A 26 90.78 35.52 -45.79
CA ILE A 26 90.59 36.10 -47.12
C ILE A 26 91.24 37.49 -47.23
N THR A 27 91.14 38.34 -46.20
CA THR A 27 91.61 39.74 -46.23
C THR A 27 93.08 39.97 -45.92
N GLU A 28 93.85 38.96 -45.49
CA GLU A 28 95.25 39.09 -45.07
C GLU A 28 95.50 40.07 -43.92
N GLY A 29 94.54 40.19 -43.00
CA GLY A 29 94.71 40.94 -41.75
C GLY A 29 93.78 40.44 -40.66
N ASP A 30 94.16 40.66 -39.39
CA ASP A 30 93.27 40.47 -38.24
C ASP A 30 92.29 41.66 -38.15
N ILE A 31 91.48 41.83 -39.18
CA ILE A 31 90.55 42.97 -39.35
C ILE A 31 89.26 42.74 -38.55
N PHE A 32 88.77 41.50 -38.57
CA PHE A 32 87.57 41.07 -37.85
C PHE A 32 87.98 40.42 -36.52
N GLY A 33 87.38 40.82 -35.40
CA GLY A 33 87.71 40.24 -34.09
C GLY A 33 87.36 38.75 -34.01
N HIS A 34 88.35 37.85 -33.92
CA HIS A 34 88.13 36.41 -33.71
C HIS A 34 88.65 35.97 -32.32
N GLN A 35 87.80 36.02 -31.29
CA GLN A 35 88.19 35.59 -29.93
C GLN A 35 87.32 34.40 -29.47
N PHE A 36 87.96 33.35 -28.97
CA PHE A 36 87.29 32.20 -28.34
C PHE A 36 86.74 32.62 -26.97
N LYS A 37 85.49 33.10 -26.93
CA LYS A 37 84.79 33.55 -25.72
C LYS A 37 83.44 32.86 -25.57
N ALA A 38 83.01 32.63 -24.33
CA ALA A 38 81.74 31.97 -24.00
C ALA A 38 80.50 32.76 -24.45
N THR A 39 80.65 34.05 -24.77
CA THR A 39 79.61 34.89 -25.37
C THR A 39 80.10 35.36 -26.73
N SER A 40 79.38 35.02 -27.80
CA SER A 40 79.69 35.38 -29.20
C SER A 40 79.87 36.89 -29.35
N VAL A 41 81.02 37.33 -29.86
CA VAL A 41 81.40 38.74 -29.99
C VAL A 41 81.41 39.14 -31.47
N THR A 42 80.24 39.45 -32.01
CA THR A 42 80.00 40.39 -33.13
C THR A 42 78.56 40.86 -32.95
N HIS A 43 78.37 42.11 -32.50
CA HIS A 43 77.04 42.69 -32.21
C HIS A 43 76.59 43.71 -33.26
N THR A 44 77.46 44.05 -34.19
CA THR A 44 77.26 44.96 -35.32
C THR A 44 78.00 44.38 -36.51
N THR A 45 77.45 44.48 -37.73
CA THR A 45 78.13 44.02 -38.94
C THR A 45 79.44 44.79 -39.12
N GLU A 46 80.56 44.08 -39.16
CA GLU A 46 81.86 44.64 -39.54
C GLU A 46 82.07 44.44 -41.04
N SER A 47 82.73 45.40 -41.71
CA SER A 47 83.00 45.30 -43.14
C SER A 47 84.37 45.84 -43.53
N ALA A 48 84.99 45.22 -44.54
CA ALA A 48 86.31 45.60 -45.04
C ALA A 48 86.41 45.38 -46.54
N ASP A 49 87.09 46.29 -47.24
CA ASP A 49 87.34 46.18 -48.68
C ASP A 49 88.62 45.38 -48.95
N VAL A 50 88.53 44.41 -49.87
CA VAL A 50 89.65 43.57 -50.32
C VAL A 50 89.60 43.39 -51.84
N THR A 51 90.76 43.42 -52.49
CA THR A 51 90.87 43.08 -53.91
C THR A 51 91.24 41.61 -54.07
N ILE A 52 90.37 40.84 -54.73
CA ILE A 52 90.55 39.42 -55.02
C ILE A 52 90.47 39.23 -56.54
N GLY A 53 91.59 38.84 -57.15
CA GLY A 53 91.69 38.76 -58.61
C GLY A 53 91.49 40.13 -59.25
N SER A 54 90.54 40.25 -60.18
CA SER A 54 90.21 41.49 -60.89
C SER A 54 89.11 42.33 -60.24
N HIS A 55 88.58 41.91 -59.08
CA HIS A 55 87.42 42.54 -58.44
C HIS A 55 87.75 43.05 -57.03
N THR A 56 87.17 44.18 -56.65
CA THR A 56 87.19 44.68 -55.27
C THR A 56 85.88 44.31 -54.59
N PHE A 57 85.99 43.60 -53.48
CA PHE A 57 84.87 43.13 -52.67
C PHE A 57 84.83 43.84 -51.33
N THR A 58 83.66 44.24 -50.87
CA THR A 58 83.39 44.52 -49.46
C THR A 58 82.97 43.22 -48.78
N ILE A 59 83.77 42.73 -47.85
CA ILE A 59 83.41 41.57 -47.02
C ILE A 59 82.49 42.03 -45.90
N PHE A 60 81.39 41.31 -45.67
CA PHE A 60 80.51 41.50 -44.51
C PHE A 60 80.63 40.28 -43.59
N ASP A 61 81.10 40.50 -42.37
CA ASP A 61 81.01 39.50 -41.30
C ASP A 61 79.74 39.78 -40.49
N ILE A 62 78.70 38.98 -40.72
CA ILE A 62 77.38 39.21 -40.17
C ILE A 62 77.17 38.31 -38.94
N PRO A 63 76.59 38.82 -37.84
CA PRO A 63 76.22 38.00 -36.69
C PRO A 63 75.32 36.81 -37.08
N GLY A 64 75.41 35.69 -36.36
CA GLY A 64 74.70 34.46 -36.72
C GLY A 64 73.19 34.52 -36.46
N LEU A 65 72.37 33.88 -37.29
CA LEU A 65 70.91 33.99 -37.20
C LEU A 65 70.31 33.35 -35.93
N ILE A 66 70.82 32.19 -35.51
CA ILE A 66 70.32 31.48 -34.32
C ILE A 66 71.02 31.98 -33.06
N GLU A 67 70.25 32.60 -32.18
CA GLU A 67 70.67 33.17 -30.89
C GLU A 67 69.68 32.78 -29.78
N ALA A 68 70.12 32.77 -28.52
CA ALA A 68 69.28 32.38 -27.39
C ALA A 68 68.14 33.37 -27.06
N LYS A 69 68.22 34.62 -27.54
CA LYS A 69 67.25 35.70 -27.26
C LYS A 69 66.59 36.16 -28.55
N GLN A 70 65.26 36.26 -28.57
CA GLN A 70 64.49 36.68 -29.75
C GLN A 70 64.88 38.08 -30.26
N GLU A 71 65.11 39.04 -29.36
CA GLU A 71 65.57 40.39 -29.70
C GLU A 71 66.88 40.37 -30.52
N ARG A 72 67.80 39.45 -30.19
CA ARG A 72 69.06 39.28 -30.94
C ARG A 72 68.81 38.69 -32.33
N ILE A 73 67.88 37.75 -32.43
CA ILE A 73 67.50 37.18 -33.71
C ILE A 73 66.93 38.28 -34.61
N ASP A 74 66.07 39.16 -34.09
CA ASP A 74 65.47 40.25 -34.86
C ASP A 74 66.51 41.30 -35.29
N LEU A 75 67.48 41.64 -34.42
CA LEU A 75 68.62 42.49 -34.78
C LEU A 75 69.49 41.85 -35.88
N ASN A 76 69.80 40.55 -35.76
CA ASN A 76 70.63 39.86 -36.74
C ASN A 76 69.95 39.78 -38.12
N LYS A 77 68.61 39.66 -38.17
CA LYS A 77 67.84 39.77 -39.42
C LYS A 77 68.02 41.14 -40.07
N GLN A 78 67.96 42.23 -39.29
CA GLN A 78 68.18 43.58 -39.80
C GLN A 78 69.61 43.78 -40.32
N GLU A 79 70.61 43.20 -39.66
CA GLU A 79 72.00 43.26 -40.09
C GLU A 79 72.23 42.48 -41.41
N ILE A 80 71.61 41.30 -41.55
CA ILE A 80 71.57 40.57 -42.84
C ILE A 80 70.94 41.45 -43.93
N ASP A 81 69.79 42.07 -43.64
CA ASP A 81 69.10 42.95 -44.58
C ASP A 81 69.95 44.14 -45.01
N LYS A 82 70.67 44.76 -44.07
CA LYS A 82 71.59 45.87 -44.36
C LYS A 82 72.71 45.46 -45.29
N ALA A 83 73.32 44.29 -45.09
CA ALA A 83 74.43 43.83 -45.94
C ALA A 83 73.98 43.58 -47.40
N PHE A 84 72.85 42.89 -47.59
CA PHE A 84 72.28 42.71 -48.93
C PHE A 84 71.83 44.02 -49.58
N THR A 85 71.34 44.97 -48.78
CA THR A 85 70.97 46.31 -49.29
C THR A 85 72.21 47.12 -49.68
N HIS A 86 73.29 47.03 -48.90
CA HIS A 86 74.51 47.79 -49.13
C HIS A 86 75.29 47.29 -50.35
N ARG A 87 75.43 45.97 -50.52
CA ARG A 87 76.02 45.34 -51.71
C ARG A 87 75.05 44.31 -52.31
N PRO A 88 74.08 44.76 -53.12
CA PRO A 88 73.07 43.87 -53.70
C PRO A 88 73.67 42.87 -54.66
N ASN A 89 74.76 43.22 -55.37
CA ASN A 89 75.47 42.31 -56.25
C ASN A 89 76.61 41.63 -55.49
N SER A 90 76.38 40.40 -55.03
CA SER A 90 77.25 39.73 -54.06
C SER A 90 77.45 38.24 -54.33
N ILE A 91 78.60 37.75 -53.85
CA ILE A 91 78.87 36.34 -53.61
C ILE A 91 78.54 36.05 -52.16
N ILE A 92 77.82 34.96 -51.92
CA ILE A 92 77.43 34.50 -50.59
C ILE A 92 78.31 33.32 -50.22
N ILE A 93 78.99 33.41 -49.08
CA ILE A 93 79.65 32.27 -48.44
C ILE A 93 78.79 31.87 -47.25
N PHE A 94 78.16 30.70 -47.30
CA PHE A 94 77.48 30.14 -46.13
C PHE A 94 78.39 29.12 -45.43
N VAL A 95 78.68 29.37 -44.16
CA VAL A 95 79.61 28.57 -43.36
C VAL A 95 78.83 27.63 -42.44
N PHE A 96 79.04 26.34 -42.64
CA PHE A 96 78.59 25.26 -41.76
C PHE A 96 79.69 24.96 -40.75
N GLY A 97 79.30 24.88 -39.47
CA GLY A 97 80.17 24.32 -38.44
C GLY A 97 80.02 22.81 -38.37
N GLN A 98 81.02 22.16 -37.77
CA GLN A 98 80.98 20.73 -37.46
C GLN A 98 81.10 20.50 -35.95
N GLN A 99 80.50 19.40 -35.46
CA GLN A 99 80.78 18.81 -34.16
C GLN A 99 81.21 17.36 -34.36
N ASN A 100 82.48 17.06 -34.07
CA ASN A 100 83.09 15.74 -34.28
C ASN A 100 82.86 15.16 -35.70
N GLY A 101 82.99 16.01 -36.73
CA GLY A 101 82.77 15.65 -38.13
C GLY A 101 81.30 15.61 -38.57
N ARG A 102 80.34 16.04 -37.73
CA ARG A 102 78.92 16.12 -38.12
C ARG A 102 78.49 17.57 -38.32
N ILE A 103 77.80 17.84 -39.42
CA ILE A 103 77.19 19.16 -39.66
C ILE A 103 76.11 19.42 -38.61
N ARG A 104 76.08 20.63 -38.05
CA ARG A 104 75.12 21.00 -37.01
C ARG A 104 73.75 21.25 -37.64
N GLY A 105 72.70 20.57 -37.17
CA GLY A 105 71.33 20.72 -37.72
C GLY A 105 70.80 22.16 -37.65
N GLN A 106 71.19 22.93 -36.63
CA GLN A 106 70.85 24.36 -36.54
C GLN A 106 71.40 25.19 -37.72
N ASP A 107 72.54 24.79 -38.31
CA ASP A 107 73.11 25.49 -39.47
C ASP A 107 72.28 25.23 -40.73
N ILE A 108 71.66 24.05 -40.85
CA ILE A 108 70.69 23.72 -41.91
C ILE A 108 69.44 24.59 -41.78
N VAL A 109 68.86 24.68 -40.58
CA VAL A 109 67.69 25.53 -40.32
C VAL A 109 67.97 27.00 -40.62
N ALA A 110 69.15 27.50 -40.23
CA ALA A 110 69.55 28.87 -40.51
C ALA A 110 69.76 29.10 -42.01
N PHE A 111 70.36 28.15 -42.72
CA PHE A 111 70.50 28.21 -44.17
C PHE A 111 69.14 28.29 -44.85
N ASP A 112 68.22 27.37 -44.53
CA ASP A 112 66.91 27.31 -45.15
C ASP A 112 66.09 28.58 -44.88
N ALA A 113 66.13 29.11 -43.65
CA ALA A 113 65.43 30.34 -43.30
C ALA A 113 65.92 31.55 -44.12
N ILE A 114 67.24 31.71 -44.29
CA ILE A 114 67.80 32.83 -45.06
C ILE A 114 67.61 32.59 -46.56
N ASN A 115 67.81 31.37 -47.05
CA ASN A 115 67.61 31.04 -48.46
C ASN A 115 66.13 31.17 -48.87
N ALA A 116 65.18 30.84 -48.01
CA ALA A 116 63.76 31.10 -48.26
C ALA A 116 63.47 32.61 -48.35
N ALA A 117 64.13 33.43 -47.52
CA ALA A 117 63.99 34.87 -47.55
C ALA A 117 64.64 35.53 -48.78
N TYR A 118 65.84 35.11 -49.19
CA TYR A 118 66.65 35.80 -50.22
C TYR A 118 66.81 35.06 -51.56
N SER A 119 66.43 33.77 -51.60
CA SER A 119 66.52 32.89 -52.77
C SER A 119 67.88 32.95 -53.48
N PHE A 120 68.88 32.36 -52.83
CA PHE A 120 70.26 32.44 -53.27
C PHE A 120 70.46 31.91 -54.69
N ARG A 121 71.16 32.69 -55.50
CA ARG A 121 71.56 32.31 -56.86
C ARG A 121 72.70 31.30 -56.81
N PRO A 122 72.56 30.09 -57.39
CA PRO A 122 73.62 29.07 -57.34
C PRO A 122 74.95 29.53 -57.92
N GLU A 123 74.95 30.45 -58.88
CA GLU A 123 76.14 30.98 -59.55
C GLU A 123 76.98 31.91 -58.67
N SER A 124 76.46 32.30 -57.51
CA SER A 124 77.12 33.18 -56.55
C SER A 124 77.02 32.67 -55.10
N LEU A 125 76.69 31.39 -54.91
CA LEU A 125 76.62 30.74 -53.61
C LEU A 125 77.77 29.75 -53.43
N ILE A 126 78.56 29.95 -52.37
CA ILE A 126 79.62 29.06 -51.92
C ILE A 126 79.23 28.53 -50.55
N LEU A 127 79.32 27.22 -50.37
CA LEU A 127 79.09 26.53 -49.11
C LEU A 127 80.45 26.11 -48.55
N VAL A 128 80.71 26.42 -47.29
CA VAL A 128 81.98 26.06 -46.62
C VAL A 128 81.66 25.21 -45.41
N VAL A 129 82.20 24.00 -45.33
CA VAL A 129 82.20 23.20 -44.10
C VAL A 129 83.52 23.43 -43.40
N ASN A 130 83.47 24.15 -42.28
CA ASN A 130 84.65 24.68 -41.64
C ASN A 130 85.21 23.82 -40.52
N GLY A 131 86.54 23.79 -40.42
CA GLY A 131 87.27 23.25 -39.27
C GLY A 131 87.24 21.73 -39.18
N ILE A 132 87.41 21.03 -40.30
CA ILE A 132 87.36 19.56 -40.36
C ILE A 132 88.69 18.97 -39.88
N PRO A 133 88.68 17.92 -39.04
CA PRO A 133 89.92 17.25 -38.64
C PRO A 133 90.75 16.77 -39.83
N LYS A 134 92.08 16.93 -39.75
CA LYS A 134 93.00 16.39 -40.76
C LYS A 134 92.96 14.86 -40.83
N SER A 135 92.66 14.20 -39.70
CA SER A 135 92.45 12.75 -39.59
C SER A 135 90.98 12.40 -39.87
N ARG A 136 90.58 12.44 -41.14
CA ARG A 136 89.22 12.06 -41.60
C ARG A 136 89.27 10.85 -42.54
N PRO A 137 88.20 10.04 -42.62
CA PRO A 137 88.07 8.99 -43.64
C PRO A 137 88.16 9.55 -45.07
N ASP A 138 88.65 8.74 -46.01
CA ASP A 138 88.83 9.14 -47.42
C ASP A 138 87.50 9.48 -48.12
N ASP A 139 86.38 8.89 -47.67
CA ASP A 139 85.02 9.09 -48.20
C ASP A 139 84.24 10.21 -47.50
N TYR A 140 84.82 10.90 -46.51
CA TYR A 140 84.13 11.90 -45.70
C TYR A 140 83.55 13.05 -46.54
N GLU A 141 84.32 13.55 -47.50
CA GLU A 141 83.88 14.66 -48.35
C GLU A 141 82.71 14.25 -49.26
N GLU A 142 82.78 13.06 -49.88
CA GLU A 142 81.73 12.51 -50.75
C GLU A 142 80.43 12.23 -50.00
N THR A 143 80.53 11.62 -48.82
CA THR A 143 79.35 11.36 -47.96
C THR A 143 78.72 12.65 -47.45
N THR A 144 79.54 13.67 -47.15
CA THR A 144 79.05 14.99 -46.71
C THR A 144 78.36 15.76 -47.85
N VAL A 145 78.87 15.69 -49.09
CA VAL A 145 78.20 16.25 -50.27
C VAL A 145 76.81 15.63 -50.42
N THR A 146 76.72 14.29 -50.36
CA THR A 146 75.43 13.56 -50.48
C THR A 146 74.45 13.95 -49.37
N LEU A 147 74.94 14.12 -48.13
CA LEU A 147 74.12 14.57 -47.01
C LEU A 147 73.56 15.98 -47.27
N LEU A 148 74.39 16.93 -47.68
CA LEU A 148 73.97 18.30 -47.93
C LEU A 148 73.03 18.41 -49.14
N GLN A 149 73.22 17.60 -50.19
CA GLN A 149 72.27 17.51 -51.30
C GLN A 149 70.87 17.08 -50.84
N ASN A 150 70.79 16.15 -49.89
CA ASN A 150 69.51 15.66 -49.36
C ASN A 150 68.82 16.65 -48.42
N LEU A 151 69.60 17.38 -47.63
CA LEU A 151 69.10 18.35 -46.65
C LEU A 151 68.75 19.69 -47.29
N LEU A 152 69.63 20.22 -48.15
CA LEU A 152 69.48 21.53 -48.78
C LEU A 152 68.77 21.45 -50.14
N ARG A 153 67.58 20.84 -50.17
CA ARG A 153 66.83 20.57 -51.42
C ARG A 153 66.51 21.82 -52.24
N SER A 154 66.56 22.99 -51.60
CA SER A 154 66.29 24.29 -52.23
C SER A 154 67.46 24.82 -53.08
N VAL A 155 68.63 24.19 -53.03
CA VAL A 155 69.82 24.57 -53.81
C VAL A 155 70.53 23.36 -54.41
N ASN A 156 71.25 23.57 -55.51
CA ASN A 156 72.07 22.52 -56.12
C ASN A 156 73.46 22.49 -55.46
N VAL A 157 73.69 21.51 -54.58
CA VAL A 157 74.99 21.29 -53.92
C VAL A 157 75.86 20.39 -54.79
N THR A 158 77.06 20.86 -55.13
CA THR A 158 78.02 20.18 -56.00
C THR A 158 79.44 20.37 -55.47
N ASN A 159 80.40 19.59 -55.97
CA ASN A 159 81.82 19.78 -55.64
C ASN A 159 82.38 21.12 -56.14
N ASN A 160 81.65 21.85 -57.00
CA ASN A 160 82.08 23.16 -57.49
C ASN A 160 81.75 24.29 -56.53
N ASN A 161 80.67 24.17 -55.75
CA ASN A 161 80.21 25.19 -54.81
C ASN A 161 80.35 24.78 -53.34
N LEU A 162 80.79 23.55 -53.03
CA LEU A 162 81.11 23.11 -51.68
C LEU A 162 82.62 23.08 -51.45
N CYS A 163 83.08 23.66 -50.35
CA CYS A 163 84.47 23.67 -49.94
C CYS A 163 84.63 23.11 -48.52
N PHE A 164 85.65 22.28 -48.32
CA PHE A 164 86.04 21.74 -47.03
C PHE A 164 87.33 22.41 -46.56
N THR A 165 87.31 22.98 -45.36
CA THR A 165 88.50 23.61 -44.77
C THR A 165 88.97 22.83 -43.54
N ASP A 166 90.28 22.63 -43.45
CA ASP A 166 90.86 21.87 -42.35
C ASP A 166 90.83 22.67 -41.05
N PHE A 167 90.77 21.96 -39.92
CA PHE A 167 91.07 22.51 -38.61
C PHE A 167 92.56 22.84 -38.56
N ILE A 168 92.87 24.13 -38.42
CA ILE A 168 94.23 24.65 -38.40
C ILE A 168 94.57 25.32 -37.07
N ASN A 169 95.86 25.34 -36.75
CA ASN A 169 96.38 26.18 -35.67
C ASN A 169 96.28 27.64 -36.10
N VAL A 170 95.38 28.39 -35.47
CA VAL A 170 95.13 29.80 -35.79
C VAL A 170 96.34 30.72 -35.57
N ASN A 171 97.37 30.28 -34.85
CA ASN A 171 98.60 31.04 -34.67
C ASN A 171 99.68 30.69 -35.72
N ASP A 172 99.46 29.66 -36.54
CA ASP A 172 100.38 29.24 -37.59
C ASP A 172 100.09 29.98 -38.91
N THR A 173 101.00 30.87 -39.30
CA THR A 173 100.90 31.65 -40.54
C THR A 173 101.03 30.80 -41.81
N GLY A 174 101.74 29.67 -41.74
CA GLY A 174 101.87 28.70 -42.81
C GLY A 174 100.55 27.99 -43.09
N GLU A 175 99.88 27.49 -42.05
CA GLU A 175 98.57 26.85 -42.19
C GLU A 175 97.49 27.83 -42.66
N LYS A 176 97.49 29.08 -42.15
CA LYS A 176 96.62 30.16 -42.66
C LYS A 176 96.83 30.41 -44.15
N ARG A 177 98.09 30.46 -44.62
CA ARG A 177 98.42 30.66 -46.04
C ARG A 177 97.96 29.50 -46.91
N ILE A 178 98.11 28.26 -46.45
CA ILE A 178 97.60 27.07 -47.16
C ILE A 178 96.07 27.14 -47.28
N LEU A 179 95.37 27.47 -46.20
CA LEU A 179 93.92 27.63 -46.20
C LEU A 179 93.48 28.74 -47.18
N LYS A 180 94.18 29.88 -47.17
CA LYS A 180 93.93 30.96 -48.12
C LYS A 180 94.09 30.51 -49.58
N ASN A 181 95.16 29.79 -49.89
CA ASN A 181 95.42 29.26 -51.23
C ASN A 181 94.36 28.25 -51.68
N ARG A 182 93.61 27.63 -50.76
CA ARG A 182 92.45 26.78 -51.09
C ARG A 182 91.18 27.61 -51.32
N LEU A 183 90.93 28.63 -50.51
CA LEU A 183 89.70 29.43 -50.55
C LEU A 183 89.65 30.43 -51.70
N LEU A 184 90.74 31.18 -51.94
CA LEU A 184 90.74 32.24 -52.96
C LEU A 184 90.40 31.73 -54.37
N PRO A 185 90.97 30.61 -54.87
CA PRO A 185 90.63 30.12 -56.20
C PRO A 185 89.15 29.79 -56.35
N ILE A 186 88.50 29.32 -55.28
CA ILE A 186 87.07 29.02 -55.29
C ILE A 186 86.28 30.33 -55.38
N VAL A 187 86.57 31.32 -54.53
CA VAL A 187 85.90 32.63 -54.58
C VAL A 187 86.04 33.29 -55.96
N THR A 188 87.23 33.21 -56.60
CA THR A 188 87.45 33.79 -57.94
C THR A 188 86.68 33.11 -59.07
N LYS A 189 86.19 31.88 -58.89
CA LYS A 189 85.39 31.16 -59.90
C LYS A 189 83.93 31.62 -59.94
N PHE A 190 83.44 32.22 -58.87
CA PHE A 190 82.03 32.61 -58.75
C PHE A 190 81.83 34.05 -59.20
N ALA A 191 80.71 34.30 -59.87
CA ALA A 191 80.36 35.64 -60.32
C ALA A 191 79.34 36.25 -59.34
N PRO A 192 79.52 37.50 -58.89
CA PRO A 192 78.51 38.18 -58.06
C PRO A 192 77.14 38.20 -58.75
N LYS A 193 76.06 37.98 -57.98
CA LYS A 193 74.66 38.11 -58.44
C LYS A 193 73.81 38.87 -57.43
N ILE A 194 72.65 39.33 -57.89
CA ILE A 194 71.62 39.94 -57.03
C ILE A 194 70.73 38.86 -56.43
N HIS A 195 70.52 38.93 -55.12
CA HIS A 195 69.67 38.02 -54.34
C HIS A 195 68.48 38.81 -53.77
N HIS A 196 67.29 38.61 -54.33
CA HIS A 196 66.11 39.41 -53.98
C HIS A 196 65.40 38.89 -52.72
N LYS A 197 65.16 39.79 -51.75
CA LYS A 197 64.31 39.48 -50.59
C LYS A 197 62.87 39.23 -51.04
N LYS A 198 62.35 38.03 -50.79
CA LYS A 198 60.97 37.59 -51.09
C LYS A 198 60.04 37.68 -49.89
N GLN A 199 60.57 37.44 -48.70
CA GLN A 199 59.82 37.45 -47.44
C GLN A 199 60.77 37.81 -46.29
N ASP A 200 60.19 38.15 -45.14
CA ASP A 200 60.98 38.25 -43.92
C ASP A 200 61.51 36.87 -43.50
N ILE A 201 62.67 36.87 -42.84
CA ILE A 201 63.26 35.65 -42.28
C ILE A 201 62.34 35.16 -41.15
N GLN A 202 61.59 34.09 -41.38
CA GLN A 202 60.66 33.50 -40.41
C GLN A 202 61.39 32.58 -39.44
N THR A 203 61.05 32.68 -38.15
CA THR A 203 61.58 31.81 -37.09
C THR A 203 60.43 31.09 -36.40
N ILE A 204 60.63 29.83 -35.99
CA ILE A 204 59.59 28.96 -35.37
C ILE A 204 58.90 29.66 -34.17
N VAL A 205 59.63 30.47 -33.41
CA VAL A 205 59.11 31.22 -32.25
C VAL A 205 58.07 32.28 -32.64
N SER A 206 58.19 32.88 -33.82
CA SER A 206 57.28 33.94 -34.27
C SER A 206 55.90 33.41 -34.70
N GLU A 207 55.85 32.16 -35.18
CA GLU A 207 54.60 31.51 -35.59
C GLU A 207 53.77 31.08 -34.37
N LEU A 208 54.41 30.52 -33.34
CA LEU A 208 53.73 30.06 -32.12
C LEU A 208 52.97 31.18 -31.40
N LYS A 209 53.57 32.37 -31.27
CA LYS A 209 52.92 33.53 -30.64
C LYS A 209 51.66 33.98 -31.37
N LYS A 210 51.61 33.79 -32.70
CA LYS A 210 50.46 34.19 -33.51
C LYS A 210 49.26 33.28 -33.23
N SER A 211 49.50 31.96 -33.15
CA SER A 211 48.47 30.98 -32.84
C SER A 211 47.93 31.09 -31.41
N GLU A 212 48.77 31.40 -30.42
CA GLU A 212 48.31 31.59 -29.03
C GLU A 212 47.27 32.73 -28.90
N ASN A 213 47.51 33.85 -29.57
CA ASN A 213 46.59 35.00 -29.56
C ASN A 213 45.23 34.67 -30.21
N GLU A 214 45.23 33.89 -31.28
CA GLU A 214 44.00 33.48 -31.97
C GLU A 214 43.11 32.60 -31.08
N ILE A 215 43.72 31.68 -30.31
CA ILE A 215 43.00 30.80 -29.39
C ILE A 215 42.33 31.61 -28.27
N GLN A 216 43.02 32.59 -27.69
CA GLN A 216 42.47 33.42 -26.62
C GLN A 216 41.23 34.22 -27.07
N ILE A 217 41.27 34.78 -28.27
CA ILE A 217 40.14 35.55 -28.83
C ILE A 217 38.91 34.65 -29.03
N GLN A 218 39.11 33.40 -29.48
CA GLN A 218 38.01 32.46 -29.68
C GLN A 218 37.37 32.01 -28.36
N GLN A 219 38.17 31.77 -27.33
CA GLN A 219 37.68 31.38 -26.01
C GLN A 219 36.78 32.46 -25.39
N ALA A 220 37.20 33.73 -25.45
CA ALA A 220 36.41 34.85 -24.91
C ALA A 220 35.04 35.00 -25.60
N LYS A 221 34.97 34.79 -26.92
CA LYS A 221 33.70 34.85 -27.67
C LYS A 221 32.73 33.75 -27.24
N LEU A 222 33.22 32.52 -27.06
CA LEU A 222 32.39 31.39 -26.66
C LEU A 222 31.82 31.57 -25.24
N GLU A 223 32.59 32.14 -24.32
CA GLU A 223 32.13 32.42 -22.96
C GLU A 223 31.00 33.46 -22.92
N ALA A 224 31.11 34.53 -23.71
CA ALA A 224 30.06 35.55 -23.80
C ALA A 224 28.73 34.99 -24.35
N GLU A 225 28.77 34.11 -25.35
CA GLU A 225 27.56 33.46 -25.90
C GLU A 225 26.90 32.53 -24.88
N ARG A 226 27.70 31.76 -24.13
CA ARG A 226 27.20 30.86 -23.08
C ARG A 226 26.44 31.60 -21.99
N GLU A 227 26.94 32.77 -21.59
CA GLU A 227 26.29 33.58 -20.56
C GLU A 227 24.94 34.15 -21.03
N LYS A 228 24.87 34.63 -22.28
CA LYS A 228 23.62 35.09 -22.88
C LYS A 228 22.56 33.97 -22.95
N HIS A 229 22.97 32.76 -23.32
CA HIS A 229 22.07 31.61 -23.36
C HIS A 229 21.57 31.20 -21.96
N ARG A 230 22.44 31.27 -20.94
CA ARG A 230 22.07 30.98 -19.55
C ARG A 230 20.96 31.90 -19.05
N GLN A 231 21.08 33.20 -19.31
CA GLN A 231 20.08 34.20 -18.91
C GLN A 231 18.72 33.96 -19.58
N GLN A 232 18.70 33.57 -20.85
CA GLN A 232 17.46 33.23 -21.57
C GLN A 232 16.76 32.01 -20.95
N VAL A 233 17.52 30.96 -20.63
CA VAL A 233 16.96 29.75 -20.01
C VAL A 233 16.34 30.06 -18.63
N GLU A 234 16.99 30.90 -17.81
CA GLU A 234 16.43 31.29 -16.53
C GLU A 234 15.14 32.10 -16.64
N ALA A 235 15.06 33.03 -17.60
CA ALA A 235 13.84 33.78 -17.88
C ALA A 235 12.69 32.84 -18.29
N GLN A 236 12.96 31.87 -19.18
CA GLN A 236 11.97 30.88 -19.61
C GLN A 236 11.47 30.01 -18.44
N LYS A 237 12.38 29.56 -17.56
CA LYS A 237 12.04 28.78 -16.37
C LYS A 237 11.07 29.52 -15.43
N ARG A 238 11.26 30.83 -15.25
CA ARG A 238 10.37 31.65 -14.40
C ARG A 238 8.95 31.71 -14.95
N ILE A 239 8.79 31.85 -16.26
CA ILE A 239 7.47 31.89 -16.92
C ILE A 239 6.75 30.55 -16.75
N VAL A 240 7.44 29.43 -17.02
CA VAL A 240 6.86 28.08 -16.88
C VAL A 240 6.46 27.80 -15.43
N ALA A 241 7.28 28.20 -14.45
CA ALA A 241 6.97 28.01 -13.04
C ALA A 241 5.69 28.76 -12.62
N GLN A 242 5.47 29.99 -13.12
CA GLN A 242 4.26 30.76 -12.85
C GLN A 242 3.01 30.08 -13.44
N GLN A 243 3.09 29.56 -14.67
CA GLN A 243 1.98 28.85 -15.31
C GLN A 243 1.59 27.57 -14.55
N ILE A 244 2.58 26.80 -14.09
CA ILE A 244 2.34 25.59 -13.28
C ILE A 244 1.63 25.95 -11.96
N ALA A 245 2.08 27.00 -11.27
CA ALA A 245 1.47 27.44 -10.01
C ALA A 245 0.01 27.88 -10.18
N GLU A 246 -0.31 28.57 -11.28
CA GLU A 246 -1.68 28.99 -11.57
C GLU A 246 -2.60 27.80 -11.89
N GLN A 247 -2.12 26.84 -12.68
CA GLN A 247 -2.86 25.60 -12.97
C GLN A 247 -3.13 24.79 -11.70
N GLN A 248 -2.15 24.69 -10.81
CA GLN A 248 -2.31 24.01 -9.52
C GLN A 248 -3.38 24.69 -8.65
N ARG A 249 -3.40 26.03 -8.57
CA ARG A 249 -4.47 26.75 -7.85
C ARG A 249 -5.86 26.44 -8.40
N ARG A 250 -6.05 26.50 -9.73
CA ARG A 250 -7.35 26.20 -10.36
C ARG A 250 -7.81 24.76 -10.10
N ALA A 251 -6.89 23.80 -10.14
CA ALA A 251 -7.19 22.40 -9.84
C ALA A 251 -7.60 22.22 -8.37
N GLN A 252 -6.91 22.88 -7.44
CA GLN A 252 -7.22 22.86 -6.02
C GLN A 252 -8.63 23.41 -5.74
N GLU A 253 -8.98 24.56 -6.31
CA GLU A 253 -10.31 25.19 -6.15
C GLU A 253 -11.44 24.30 -6.67
N LEU A 254 -11.23 23.60 -7.79
CA LEU A 254 -12.22 22.67 -8.35
C LEU A 254 -12.40 21.45 -7.43
N GLN A 255 -11.30 20.93 -6.89
CA GLN A 255 -11.33 19.78 -5.98
C GLN A 255 -12.02 20.15 -4.65
N ASP A 256 -11.80 21.35 -4.14
CA ASP A 256 -12.45 21.84 -2.92
C ASP A 256 -13.96 22.05 -3.12
N LYS A 257 -14.38 22.58 -4.28
CA LYS A 257 -15.81 22.67 -4.65
C LYS A 257 -16.47 21.29 -4.75
N GLN A 258 -15.80 20.30 -5.34
CA GLN A 258 -16.29 18.92 -5.41
C GLN A 258 -16.43 18.30 -4.02
N ARG A 259 -15.41 18.44 -3.15
CA ARG A 259 -15.47 17.96 -1.76
C ARG A 259 -16.63 18.59 -0.98
N GLN A 260 -16.88 19.89 -1.15
CA GLN A 260 -18.01 20.56 -0.51
C GLN A 260 -19.36 20.01 -0.99
N GLN A 261 -19.53 19.78 -2.30
CA GLN A 261 -20.77 19.21 -2.84
C GLN A 261 -20.99 17.76 -2.37
N GLU A 262 -19.94 16.94 -2.34
CA GLU A 262 -20.02 15.57 -1.84
C GLU A 262 -20.35 15.52 -0.34
N ALA A 263 -19.73 16.38 0.46
CA ALA A 263 -20.02 16.50 1.89
C ALA A 263 -21.47 16.92 2.14
N GLN A 264 -22.01 17.87 1.35
CA GLN A 264 -23.42 18.27 1.43
C GLN A 264 -24.37 17.11 1.09
N ARG A 265 -24.10 16.38 0.00
CA ARG A 265 -24.90 15.21 -0.40
C ARG A 265 -24.86 14.10 0.66
N ALA A 266 -23.68 13.84 1.24
CA ALA A 266 -23.51 12.84 2.29
C ALA A 266 -24.26 13.23 3.58
N ALA A 267 -24.22 14.51 3.97
CA ALA A 267 -24.95 15.02 5.13
C ALA A 267 -26.48 14.89 4.94
N GLU A 268 -26.98 15.21 3.74
CA GLU A 268 -28.40 15.08 3.43
C GLU A 268 -28.87 13.62 3.39
N ALA A 269 -28.06 12.72 2.80
CA ALA A 269 -28.33 11.29 2.79
C ALA A 269 -28.36 10.70 4.22
N ASN A 270 -27.41 11.12 5.07
CA ASN A 270 -27.36 10.67 6.46
C ASN A 270 -28.58 11.16 7.26
N ARG A 271 -28.99 12.41 7.06
CA ARG A 271 -30.22 12.95 7.68
C ARG A 271 -31.46 12.15 7.30
N ARG A 272 -31.63 11.82 6.01
CA ARG A 272 -32.74 10.99 5.52
C ARG A 272 -32.70 9.56 6.07
N ALA A 273 -31.51 8.98 6.26
CA ALA A 273 -31.35 7.65 6.85
C ALA A 273 -31.75 7.63 8.34
N ILE A 274 -31.35 8.66 9.10
CA ILE A 274 -31.72 8.81 10.51
C ILE A 274 -33.25 8.96 10.64
N GLU A 275 -33.88 9.80 9.81
CA GLU A 275 -35.34 9.99 9.81
C GLU A 275 -36.09 8.68 9.50
N ARG A 276 -35.63 7.89 8.52
CA ARG A 276 -36.21 6.57 8.20
C ARG A 276 -36.07 5.58 9.36
N ALA A 277 -34.90 5.52 9.99
CA ALA A 277 -34.66 4.63 11.12
C ALA A 277 -35.55 4.99 12.33
N GLN A 278 -35.78 6.29 12.57
CA GLN A 278 -36.68 6.77 13.62
C GLN A 278 -38.14 6.38 13.33
N GLN A 279 -38.62 6.56 12.09
CA GLN A 279 -39.97 6.15 11.68
C GLN A 279 -40.19 4.64 11.80
N GLU A 280 -39.20 3.82 11.43
CA GLU A 280 -39.32 2.36 11.52
C GLU A 280 -39.34 1.88 12.98
N ALA A 281 -38.52 2.47 13.85
CA ALA A 281 -38.53 2.19 15.28
C ALA A 281 -39.87 2.57 15.95
N GLU A 282 -40.47 3.69 15.56
CA GLU A 282 -41.79 4.11 16.04
C GLU A 282 -42.90 3.14 15.59
N LEU A 283 -42.86 2.71 14.32
CA LEU A 283 -43.82 1.74 13.79
C LEU A 283 -43.72 0.38 14.51
N GLN A 284 -42.51 -0.08 14.82
CA GLN A 284 -42.31 -1.31 15.60
C GLN A 284 -42.86 -1.19 17.04
N ARG A 285 -42.68 -0.03 17.69
CA ARG A 285 -43.25 0.24 19.02
C ARG A 285 -44.78 0.18 19.00
N LEU A 286 -45.40 0.75 17.97
CA LEU A 286 -46.85 0.69 17.77
C LEU A 286 -47.36 -0.74 17.51
N ARG A 287 -46.59 -1.57 16.80
CA ARG A 287 -46.97 -2.97 16.54
C ARG A 287 -46.96 -3.85 17.80
N ILE A 288 -45.93 -3.73 18.64
CA ILE A 288 -45.85 -4.52 19.89
C ILE A 288 -46.99 -4.17 20.86
N ASN A 289 -47.37 -2.89 20.94
CA ASN A 289 -48.49 -2.44 21.77
C ASN A 289 -49.86 -3.01 21.36
N ARG A 290 -50.00 -3.54 20.14
CA ARG A 290 -51.24 -4.15 19.64
C ARG A 290 -51.37 -5.64 19.95
N ILE A 291 -50.32 -6.29 20.48
CA ILE A 291 -50.33 -7.73 20.74
C ILE A 291 -51.17 -8.00 22.00
N THR A 292 -52.32 -8.65 21.80
CA THR A 292 -53.29 -9.01 22.87
C THR A 292 -53.19 -10.46 23.33
N CYS A 293 -52.58 -11.32 22.52
CA CYS A 293 -52.41 -12.76 22.80
C CYS A 293 -51.00 -13.22 22.40
N LEU A 294 -50.38 -14.05 23.24
CA LEU A 294 -49.07 -14.65 22.96
C LEU A 294 -49.04 -16.11 23.40
N GLN A 295 -48.77 -17.01 22.46
CA GLN A 295 -48.81 -18.47 22.68
C GLN A 295 -47.51 -19.15 22.27
N SER A 296 -46.97 -19.98 23.14
CA SER A 296 -45.88 -20.89 22.83
C SER A 296 -46.42 -22.19 22.23
N THR A 297 -46.05 -22.50 20.99
CA THR A 297 -46.43 -23.73 20.28
C THR A 297 -45.46 -24.89 20.48
N SER A 298 -44.32 -24.62 21.12
CA SER A 298 -43.24 -25.59 21.32
C SER A 298 -43.49 -26.43 22.59
N GLN A 299 -43.84 -27.70 22.43
CA GLN A 299 -44.03 -28.63 23.55
C GLN A 299 -42.70 -29.13 24.16
N ASN A 300 -41.59 -29.07 23.39
CA ASN A 300 -40.31 -29.72 23.75
C ASN A 300 -39.06 -28.84 23.71
N LYS A 301 -39.12 -27.59 23.25
CA LYS A 301 -37.97 -26.65 23.28
C LYS A 301 -38.33 -25.44 24.13
N CYS A 302 -37.53 -25.17 25.16
CA CYS A 302 -37.61 -23.94 25.95
C CYS A 302 -37.72 -22.74 25.01
N GLY A 303 -38.90 -22.14 24.97
CA GLY A 303 -39.24 -21.17 23.95
C GLY A 303 -38.40 -19.90 24.08
N TYR A 304 -38.18 -19.25 22.94
CA TYR A 304 -37.75 -17.86 22.83
C TYR A 304 -38.62 -16.90 23.66
N ILE A 305 -39.88 -17.29 23.92
CA ILE A 305 -40.91 -16.46 24.56
C ILE A 305 -40.53 -16.00 25.99
N PRO A 306 -40.17 -16.87 26.95
CA PRO A 306 -39.65 -16.44 28.24
C PRO A 306 -38.55 -15.36 28.17
N GLU A 307 -37.56 -15.51 27.29
CA GLU A 307 -36.44 -14.57 27.17
C GLU A 307 -36.86 -13.28 26.44
N TYR A 308 -37.70 -13.40 25.41
CA TYR A 308 -38.28 -12.26 24.71
C TYR A 308 -39.16 -11.40 25.63
N LEU A 309 -39.98 -12.03 26.46
CA LEU A 309 -40.78 -11.36 27.48
C LEU A 309 -39.89 -10.73 28.56
N ARG A 310 -38.76 -11.34 28.92
CA ARG A 310 -37.81 -10.73 29.86
C ARG A 310 -37.35 -9.34 29.42
N GLN A 311 -37.09 -9.18 28.12
CA GLN A 311 -36.60 -7.94 27.54
C GLN A 311 -37.73 -6.95 27.22
N ASN A 312 -38.94 -7.43 26.96
CA ASN A 312 -40.02 -6.60 26.39
C ASN A 312 -41.31 -6.54 27.22
N ALA A 313 -41.41 -7.19 28.40
CA ALA A 313 -42.65 -7.27 29.19
C ALA A 313 -43.35 -5.92 29.41
N GLN A 314 -42.60 -4.86 29.69
CA GLN A 314 -43.17 -3.51 29.93
C GLN A 314 -43.82 -2.90 28.68
N LYS A 315 -43.48 -3.39 27.49
CA LYS A 315 -44.06 -2.94 26.22
C LYS A 315 -45.40 -3.63 25.93
N PHE A 316 -45.72 -4.73 26.62
CA PHE A 316 -46.95 -5.51 26.43
C PHE A 316 -48.12 -4.98 27.27
N ILE A 317 -48.44 -3.70 27.10
CA ILE A 317 -49.47 -3.02 27.92
C ILE A 317 -50.86 -3.62 27.69
N ARG A 318 -51.15 -4.16 26.51
CA ARG A 318 -52.47 -4.73 26.14
C ARG A 318 -52.52 -6.27 26.11
N LEU A 319 -51.47 -6.96 26.59
CA LEU A 319 -51.43 -8.41 26.56
C LEU A 319 -52.41 -8.99 27.60
N GLN A 320 -53.49 -9.59 27.10
CA GLN A 320 -54.56 -10.15 27.93
C GLN A 320 -54.45 -11.66 28.10
N SER A 321 -53.86 -12.36 27.13
CA SER A 321 -53.75 -13.82 27.12
C SER A 321 -52.30 -14.28 26.90
N LEU A 322 -51.81 -15.14 27.80
CA LEU A 322 -50.46 -15.72 27.72
C LEU A 322 -50.50 -17.23 27.89
N THR A 323 -49.92 -17.96 26.94
CA THR A 323 -49.71 -19.42 27.04
C THR A 323 -48.22 -19.73 26.92
N ILE A 324 -47.64 -20.32 27.97
CA ILE A 324 -46.20 -20.56 28.07
C ILE A 324 -45.86 -21.94 28.65
N THR A 325 -44.76 -22.51 28.16
CA THR A 325 -44.13 -23.70 28.74
C THR A 325 -42.80 -23.28 29.34
N ILE A 326 -42.57 -23.62 30.61
CA ILE A 326 -41.37 -23.19 31.36
C ILE A 326 -40.67 -24.40 31.97
N ASN A 327 -39.34 -24.34 32.04
CA ASN A 327 -38.53 -25.33 32.75
C ASN A 327 -38.26 -24.89 34.20
N SER A 328 -37.67 -25.77 35.00
CA SER A 328 -37.34 -25.52 36.41
C SER A 328 -36.43 -24.29 36.61
N GLN A 329 -35.47 -24.06 35.70
CA GLN A 329 -34.52 -22.94 35.76
C GLN A 329 -35.16 -21.58 35.47
N GLN A 330 -36.20 -21.54 34.63
CA GLN A 330 -36.88 -20.33 34.19
C GLN A 330 -37.92 -19.81 35.19
N THR A 331 -38.24 -20.60 36.22
CA THR A 331 -39.26 -20.27 37.23
C THR A 331 -39.05 -18.90 37.88
N ASN A 332 -37.79 -18.57 38.21
CA ASN A 332 -37.42 -17.30 38.82
C ASN A 332 -37.50 -16.09 37.87
N ILE A 333 -37.40 -16.33 36.57
CA ILE A 333 -37.46 -15.25 35.57
C ILE A 333 -38.93 -14.92 35.28
N ILE A 334 -39.76 -15.95 35.16
CA ILE A 334 -41.16 -15.82 34.76
C ILE A 334 -41.98 -15.04 35.78
N TYR A 335 -41.77 -15.24 37.09
CA TYR A 335 -42.54 -14.47 38.07
C TYR A 335 -42.27 -12.95 37.98
N ARG A 336 -41.02 -12.54 37.67
CA ARG A 336 -40.66 -11.12 37.49
C ARG A 336 -41.30 -10.53 36.25
N ILE A 337 -41.48 -11.35 35.21
CA ILE A 337 -42.15 -10.98 33.96
C ILE A 337 -43.65 -10.80 34.19
N LEU A 338 -44.31 -11.77 34.83
CA LEU A 338 -45.76 -11.75 35.02
C LEU A 338 -46.22 -10.52 35.82
N ARG A 339 -45.43 -10.04 36.79
CA ARG A 339 -45.72 -8.80 37.53
C ARG A 339 -45.68 -7.53 36.67
N LYS A 340 -45.00 -7.57 35.52
CA LYS A 340 -44.87 -6.44 34.59
C LYS A 340 -45.96 -6.44 33.50
N LEU A 341 -46.93 -7.36 33.55
CA LEU A 341 -48.02 -7.46 32.59
C LEU A 341 -49.32 -6.96 33.24
N PRO A 342 -49.66 -5.66 33.09
CA PRO A 342 -50.73 -5.03 33.86
C PRO A 342 -52.15 -5.42 33.43
N SER A 343 -52.30 -6.08 32.27
CA SER A 343 -53.61 -6.42 31.69
C SER A 343 -53.81 -7.93 31.51
N LEU A 344 -52.97 -8.77 32.12
CA LEU A 344 -53.04 -10.21 31.94
C LEU A 344 -54.28 -10.78 32.66
N GLU A 345 -55.23 -11.31 31.89
CA GLU A 345 -56.49 -11.88 32.37
C GLU A 345 -56.52 -13.41 32.25
N TYR A 346 -55.83 -13.96 31.26
CA TYR A 346 -55.71 -15.40 31.00
C TYR A 346 -54.24 -15.84 31.03
N LEU A 347 -53.94 -16.87 31.83
CA LEU A 347 -52.62 -17.52 31.86
C LEU A 347 -52.77 -19.03 31.73
N SER A 348 -52.12 -19.60 30.72
CA SER A 348 -51.89 -21.03 30.61
C SER A 348 -50.40 -21.32 30.77
N ILE A 349 -50.05 -22.12 31.77
CA ILE A 349 -48.66 -22.44 32.09
C ILE A 349 -48.44 -23.94 32.19
N THR A 350 -47.42 -24.42 31.50
CA THR A 350 -46.92 -25.80 31.65
C THR A 350 -45.57 -25.77 32.36
N CYS A 351 -45.48 -26.35 33.58
CA CYS A 351 -44.27 -26.23 34.39
C CYS A 351 -44.06 -27.40 35.38
N ASN A 352 -42.82 -27.48 35.91
CA ASN A 352 -42.53 -28.15 37.17
C ASN A 352 -42.83 -27.17 38.31
N ILE A 353 -43.65 -27.57 39.28
CA ILE A 353 -44.21 -26.61 40.24
C ILE A 353 -43.22 -26.26 41.33
N GLN A 354 -43.09 -24.95 41.59
CA GLN A 354 -42.46 -24.39 42.79
C GLN A 354 -43.45 -23.52 43.56
N ALA A 355 -43.44 -23.58 44.90
CA ALA A 355 -44.33 -22.80 45.77
C ALA A 355 -44.26 -21.29 45.49
N THR A 356 -43.04 -20.78 45.24
CA THR A 356 -42.78 -19.36 44.96
C THR A 356 -43.45 -18.89 43.67
N LEU A 357 -43.43 -19.71 42.62
CA LEU A 357 -44.10 -19.41 41.35
C LEU A 357 -45.61 -19.31 41.55
N LEU A 358 -46.20 -20.31 42.20
CA LEU A 358 -47.63 -20.35 42.45
C LEU A 358 -48.09 -19.15 43.28
N LYS A 359 -47.39 -18.86 44.39
CA LYS A 359 -47.69 -17.68 45.22
C LYS A 359 -47.73 -16.40 44.38
N ASN A 360 -46.76 -16.24 43.48
CA ASN A 360 -46.70 -15.07 42.62
C ASN A 360 -47.80 -15.03 41.56
N ILE A 361 -48.12 -16.16 40.91
CA ILE A 361 -49.22 -16.24 39.94
C ILE A 361 -50.55 -15.91 40.61
N LEU A 362 -50.82 -16.51 41.77
CA LEU A 362 -52.04 -16.28 42.53
C LEU A 362 -52.19 -14.82 43.01
N SER A 363 -51.07 -14.11 43.15
CA SER A 363 -51.04 -12.70 43.55
C SER A 363 -51.30 -11.73 42.38
N ILE A 364 -51.44 -12.21 41.15
CA ILE A 364 -51.73 -11.34 39.99
C ILE A 364 -53.19 -10.90 40.09
N SER A 365 -53.41 -9.62 40.37
CA SER A 365 -54.75 -9.07 40.63
C SER A 365 -55.67 -9.08 39.41
N THR A 366 -55.13 -9.01 38.20
CA THR A 366 -55.89 -9.01 36.94
C THR A 366 -56.25 -10.40 36.44
N LEU A 367 -55.59 -11.45 36.95
CA LEU A 367 -55.74 -12.81 36.45
C LEU A 367 -57.12 -13.37 36.84
N ARG A 368 -57.93 -13.72 35.83
CA ARG A 368 -59.28 -14.29 35.99
C ARG A 368 -59.35 -15.75 35.61
N ILE A 369 -58.59 -16.15 34.59
CA ILE A 369 -58.57 -17.52 34.09
C ILE A 369 -57.15 -18.06 34.21
N PHE A 370 -57.03 -19.19 34.92
CA PHE A 370 -55.74 -19.82 35.11
C PHE A 370 -55.80 -21.29 34.69
N GLN A 371 -54.89 -21.68 33.80
CA GLN A 371 -54.72 -23.03 33.32
C GLN A 371 -53.32 -23.53 33.66
N LEU A 372 -53.25 -24.60 34.45
CA LEU A 372 -52.01 -25.14 34.99
C LEU A 372 -51.83 -26.58 34.51
N HIS A 373 -50.80 -26.79 33.69
CA HIS A 373 -50.35 -28.11 33.27
C HIS A 373 -49.10 -28.51 34.05
N ILE A 374 -49.21 -29.60 34.80
CA ILE A 374 -48.18 -30.01 35.77
C ILE A 374 -47.40 -31.15 35.16
N LYS A 375 -46.11 -30.90 34.88
CA LYS A 375 -45.15 -31.94 34.47
C LYS A 375 -44.71 -32.72 35.71
N GLU A 376 -43.74 -32.25 36.48
CA GLU A 376 -43.30 -32.96 37.69
C GLU A 376 -43.64 -32.20 38.98
N PHE A 377 -43.93 -32.96 40.05
CA PHE A 377 -44.21 -32.43 41.38
C PHE A 377 -42.97 -32.50 42.27
N LEU A 378 -42.56 -31.35 42.81
CA LEU A 378 -41.51 -31.26 43.83
C LEU A 378 -42.18 -31.19 45.22
N TRP A 379 -41.82 -32.10 46.13
CA TRP A 379 -42.45 -32.38 47.42
C TRP A 379 -42.51 -31.22 48.45
N ASN A 380 -42.03 -30.02 48.10
CA ASN A 380 -41.80 -28.90 49.03
C ASN A 380 -43.00 -27.95 49.22
N ILE A 381 -44.19 -28.29 48.73
CA ILE A 381 -45.40 -27.44 48.84
C ILE A 381 -46.30 -27.99 49.94
N ILE A 382 -45.87 -27.84 51.20
CA ILE A 382 -46.64 -28.32 52.36
C ILE A 382 -47.36 -27.17 53.08
N ASN A 383 -46.96 -25.91 52.85
CA ASN A 383 -47.53 -24.76 53.54
C ASN A 383 -48.68 -24.10 52.74
N PRO A 384 -49.76 -23.67 53.41
CA PRO A 384 -50.86 -22.94 52.79
C PRO A 384 -50.34 -21.65 52.14
N LEU A 385 -50.73 -21.44 50.88
CA LEU A 385 -50.48 -20.20 50.15
C LEU A 385 -51.47 -19.16 50.70
N HIS A 386 -51.05 -18.40 51.71
CA HIS A 386 -51.83 -17.28 52.28
C HIS A 386 -51.98 -16.13 51.27
N VAL A 387 -52.72 -16.35 50.18
CA VAL A 387 -52.99 -15.41 49.08
C VAL A 387 -54.45 -15.56 48.71
N ASN A 388 -55.17 -14.45 48.53
CA ASN A 388 -56.53 -14.46 48.01
C ASN A 388 -56.53 -14.01 46.55
N SER A 389 -56.76 -14.95 45.64
CA SER A 389 -56.67 -14.75 44.20
C SER A 389 -58.01 -14.30 43.58
N ASN A 390 -57.92 -13.56 42.47
CA ASN A 390 -59.07 -13.13 41.68
C ASN A 390 -59.51 -14.12 40.59
N ILE A 391 -58.90 -15.31 40.58
CA ILE A 391 -59.20 -16.38 39.63
C ILE A 391 -60.64 -16.85 39.80
N GLU A 392 -61.39 -16.83 38.70
CA GLU A 392 -62.78 -17.26 38.61
C GLU A 392 -62.91 -18.61 37.90
N ILE A 393 -61.99 -18.92 36.99
CA ILE A 393 -61.95 -20.18 36.25
C ILE A 393 -60.58 -20.80 36.39
N PHE A 394 -60.53 -22.00 36.94
CA PHE A 394 -59.28 -22.73 37.15
C PHE A 394 -59.32 -24.08 36.44
N TYR A 395 -58.34 -24.29 35.56
CA TYR A 395 -58.09 -25.55 34.88
C TYR A 395 -56.78 -26.13 35.42
N ILE A 396 -56.80 -27.36 35.88
CA ILE A 396 -55.61 -28.09 36.31
C ILE A 396 -55.53 -29.43 35.59
N HIS A 397 -54.41 -29.63 34.91
CA HIS A 397 -54.12 -30.84 34.16
C HIS A 397 -52.84 -31.48 34.69
N PHE A 398 -52.95 -32.73 35.13
CA PHE A 398 -51.83 -33.49 35.66
C PHE A 398 -51.26 -34.43 34.60
N LEU A 399 -49.97 -34.27 34.31
CA LEU A 399 -49.26 -35.16 33.40
C LEU A 399 -48.67 -36.39 34.13
N TYR A 400 -48.54 -36.35 35.47
CA TYR A 400 -47.98 -37.42 36.31
C TYR A 400 -48.74 -37.53 37.66
N VAL A 401 -48.26 -38.36 38.61
CA VAL A 401 -48.93 -38.66 39.91
C VAL A 401 -49.29 -37.38 40.69
N ILE A 402 -50.51 -37.38 41.24
CA ILE A 402 -51.14 -36.21 41.85
C ILE A 402 -50.87 -36.16 43.35
N ASP A 403 -50.42 -35.00 43.83
CA ASP A 403 -50.46 -34.65 45.26
C ASP A 403 -51.70 -33.78 45.54
N TYR A 404 -52.69 -34.35 46.22
CA TYR A 404 -53.91 -33.63 46.62
C TYR A 404 -53.61 -32.42 47.52
N ARG A 405 -52.49 -32.41 48.25
CA ARG A 405 -52.09 -31.29 49.11
C ARG A 405 -51.87 -30.02 48.29
N LEU A 406 -51.37 -30.16 47.07
CA LEU A 406 -51.22 -29.05 46.14
C LEU A 406 -52.57 -28.47 45.74
N VAL A 407 -53.51 -29.32 45.35
CA VAL A 407 -54.83 -28.87 44.90
C VAL A 407 -55.56 -28.17 46.03
N ASN A 408 -55.50 -28.73 47.23
CA ASN A 408 -56.00 -28.11 48.46
C ASN A 408 -55.40 -26.71 48.65
N CYS A 409 -54.07 -26.62 48.57
CA CYS A 409 -53.35 -25.38 48.77
C CYS A 409 -53.76 -24.31 47.74
N LEU A 410 -53.93 -24.69 46.47
CA LEU A 410 -54.37 -23.79 45.41
C LEU A 410 -55.82 -23.34 45.59
N LEU A 411 -56.73 -24.26 45.87
CA LEU A 411 -58.15 -23.95 46.01
C LEU A 411 -58.43 -23.08 47.24
N ALA A 412 -57.68 -23.27 48.33
CA ALA A 412 -57.76 -22.42 49.53
C ALA A 412 -57.44 -20.95 49.24
N SER A 413 -56.69 -20.67 48.16
CA SER A 413 -56.35 -19.33 47.71
C SER A 413 -57.35 -18.73 46.71
N MET A 414 -58.39 -19.44 46.27
CA MET A 414 -59.25 -19.01 45.15
C MET A 414 -60.71 -18.79 45.58
N SER A 415 -60.96 -17.88 46.53
CA SER A 415 -62.32 -17.66 47.09
C SER A 415 -63.39 -17.24 46.05
N LYS A 416 -62.98 -16.68 44.91
CA LYS A 416 -63.87 -16.23 43.81
C LYS A 416 -64.09 -17.29 42.73
N LEU A 417 -63.65 -18.53 42.95
CA LEU A 417 -63.72 -19.58 41.94
C LEU A 417 -65.17 -19.93 41.60
N LYS A 418 -65.54 -19.79 40.33
CA LYS A 418 -66.86 -20.12 39.76
C LYS A 418 -66.84 -21.44 39.00
N GLN A 419 -65.71 -21.78 38.39
CA GLN A 419 -65.53 -23.00 37.62
C GLN A 419 -64.19 -23.67 37.91
N LEU A 420 -64.24 -24.98 38.16
CA LEU A 420 -63.09 -25.83 38.39
C LEU A 420 -63.07 -26.98 37.38
N ASP A 421 -61.96 -27.16 36.68
CA ASP A 421 -61.74 -28.27 35.76
C ASP A 421 -60.47 -29.02 36.18
N ILE A 422 -60.63 -30.29 36.55
CA ILE A 422 -59.55 -31.17 36.98
C ILE A 422 -59.46 -32.33 36.00
N SER A 423 -58.29 -32.52 35.40
CA SER A 423 -58.03 -33.64 34.49
C SER A 423 -56.67 -34.28 34.73
N SER A 424 -56.58 -35.58 34.47
CA SER A 424 -55.35 -36.38 34.61
C SER A 424 -55.20 -37.33 33.42
N ASN A 425 -53.95 -37.52 32.95
CA ASN A 425 -53.63 -38.51 31.91
C ASN A 425 -53.39 -39.92 32.45
N HIS A 426 -53.11 -40.07 33.74
CA HIS A 426 -52.84 -41.36 34.37
C HIS A 426 -53.98 -41.79 35.30
N ASP A 427 -54.20 -43.12 35.36
CA ASP A 427 -55.20 -43.80 36.19
C ASP A 427 -54.92 -43.72 37.71
N LEU A 428 -53.96 -42.90 38.13
CA LEU A 428 -53.40 -42.90 39.48
C LEU A 428 -54.28 -42.14 40.47
N CYS A 429 -54.60 -42.84 41.56
CA CYS A 429 -55.43 -42.41 42.69
C CYS A 429 -55.08 -41.01 43.17
N ILE A 430 -55.95 -40.05 42.89
CA ILE A 430 -56.07 -38.88 43.74
C ILE A 430 -56.70 -39.37 45.04
N SER A 431 -55.91 -39.53 46.11
CA SER A 431 -56.49 -39.65 47.44
C SER A 431 -57.07 -38.28 47.83
N LEU A 432 -58.24 -37.93 47.29
CA LEU A 432 -58.99 -36.74 47.70
C LEU A 432 -59.36 -36.95 49.18
N ASN A 433 -58.52 -36.44 50.08
CA ASN A 433 -58.72 -36.61 51.50
C ASN A 433 -59.87 -35.71 52.00
N ARG A 434 -60.34 -35.91 53.25
CA ARG A 434 -61.38 -35.08 53.85
C ARG A 434 -61.11 -33.56 53.68
N LYS A 435 -59.85 -33.12 53.80
CA LYS A 435 -59.44 -31.71 53.67
C LYS A 435 -59.71 -31.08 52.30
N PHE A 436 -59.63 -31.85 51.21
CA PHE A 436 -59.95 -31.33 49.86
C PHE A 436 -61.38 -30.85 49.78
N ASN A 437 -62.27 -31.61 50.40
CA ASN A 437 -63.69 -31.32 50.40
C ASN A 437 -63.99 -30.10 51.25
N ASP A 438 -63.40 -30.01 52.46
CA ASP A 438 -63.55 -28.83 53.33
C ASP A 438 -63.20 -27.53 52.59
N ILE A 439 -62.19 -27.57 51.71
CA ILE A 439 -61.77 -26.41 50.93
C ILE A 439 -62.75 -26.12 49.78
N ILE A 440 -63.17 -27.13 49.02
CA ILE A 440 -64.19 -26.94 47.98
C ILE A 440 -65.50 -26.40 48.56
N PHE A 441 -65.90 -26.87 49.74
CA PHE A 441 -67.12 -26.42 50.40
C PHE A 441 -67.07 -24.96 50.83
N ASN A 442 -65.87 -24.40 51.04
CA ASN A 442 -65.69 -22.98 51.33
C ASN A 442 -65.76 -22.10 50.06
N LEU A 443 -65.82 -22.69 48.86
CA LEU A 443 -65.94 -21.97 47.59
C LEU A 443 -67.41 -21.68 47.26
N VAL A 444 -67.99 -20.71 47.96
CA VAL A 444 -69.42 -20.34 47.86
C VAL A 444 -69.85 -20.01 46.42
N GLN A 445 -68.94 -19.51 45.59
CA GLN A 445 -69.21 -19.10 44.20
C GLN A 445 -69.11 -20.24 43.18
N LEU A 446 -68.67 -21.44 43.57
CA LEU A 446 -68.42 -22.54 42.65
C LEU A 446 -69.72 -23.09 42.08
N ARG A 447 -69.92 -22.92 40.77
CA ARG A 447 -71.13 -23.35 40.04
C ARG A 447 -70.88 -24.51 39.09
N THR A 448 -69.66 -24.67 38.60
CA THR A 448 -69.31 -25.70 37.62
C THR A 448 -68.10 -26.49 38.07
N ILE A 449 -68.23 -27.82 38.09
CA ILE A 449 -67.10 -28.73 38.28
C ILE A 449 -67.02 -29.66 37.09
N LYS A 450 -65.84 -29.74 36.48
CA LYS A 450 -65.47 -30.78 35.52
C LYS A 450 -64.38 -31.64 36.13
N PHE A 451 -64.57 -32.95 36.08
CA PHE A 451 -63.62 -33.90 36.62
C PHE A 451 -63.37 -35.03 35.62
N GLN A 452 -62.10 -35.30 35.34
CA GLN A 452 -61.66 -36.44 34.54
C GLN A 452 -60.65 -37.28 35.33
N GLY A 453 -61.00 -38.54 35.65
CA GLY A 453 -60.18 -39.41 36.51
C GLY A 453 -60.68 -40.85 36.63
N SER A 454 -60.16 -41.62 37.59
CA SER A 454 -60.50 -43.03 37.79
C SER A 454 -61.64 -43.26 38.81
N GLU A 455 -62.25 -44.45 38.76
CA GLU A 455 -63.44 -44.83 39.53
C GLU A 455 -63.29 -44.67 41.05
N HIS A 456 -62.18 -45.15 41.64
CA HIS A 456 -61.98 -45.11 43.09
C HIS A 456 -62.03 -43.69 43.68
N ILE A 457 -61.61 -42.71 42.90
CA ILE A 457 -61.62 -41.30 43.28
C ILE A 457 -63.05 -40.77 43.33
N LEU A 458 -63.89 -41.23 42.40
CA LEU A 458 -65.26 -40.77 42.28
C LEU A 458 -66.11 -41.14 43.49
N CYS A 459 -66.01 -42.38 43.98
CA CYS A 459 -66.77 -42.83 45.15
C CYS A 459 -66.57 -41.89 46.35
N ILE A 460 -65.31 -41.52 46.60
CA ILE A 460 -64.92 -40.64 47.70
C ILE A 460 -65.41 -39.21 47.43
N PHE A 461 -65.12 -38.68 46.24
CA PHE A 461 -65.50 -37.34 45.81
C PHE A 461 -67.02 -37.11 45.88
N LEU A 462 -67.82 -38.02 45.31
CA LEU A 462 -69.27 -37.89 45.28
C LEU A 462 -69.90 -38.06 46.66
N LYS A 463 -69.44 -39.01 47.48
CA LYS A 463 -69.95 -39.18 48.84
C LYS A 463 -69.79 -37.90 49.67
N GLN A 464 -68.74 -37.13 49.41
CA GLN A 464 -68.49 -35.86 50.09
C GLN A 464 -69.34 -34.74 49.49
N LEU A 465 -69.44 -34.67 48.15
CA LEU A 465 -70.31 -33.76 47.40
C LEU A 465 -71.78 -33.78 47.87
N GLN A 466 -72.29 -34.96 48.27
CA GLN A 466 -73.64 -35.19 48.79
C GLN A 466 -74.04 -34.25 49.93
N THR A 467 -73.07 -33.84 50.75
CA THR A 467 -73.36 -33.27 52.07
C THR A 467 -73.35 -31.74 52.14
N LYS A 468 -72.71 -31.03 51.19
CA LYS A 468 -72.33 -29.62 51.43
C LYS A 468 -72.28 -28.64 50.24
N ILE A 469 -72.50 -29.04 48.97
CA ILE A 469 -72.46 -28.09 47.83
C ILE A 469 -73.87 -27.77 47.33
N HIS A 470 -74.53 -26.80 47.97
CA HIS A 470 -75.88 -26.37 47.58
C HIS A 470 -75.92 -25.49 46.32
N ASN A 471 -74.80 -24.88 45.93
CA ASN A 471 -74.72 -23.90 44.83
C ASN A 471 -74.24 -24.49 43.49
N LEU A 472 -74.01 -25.81 43.42
CA LEU A 472 -73.50 -26.44 42.20
C LEU A 472 -74.60 -26.55 41.16
N GLN A 473 -74.42 -25.85 40.03
CA GLN A 473 -75.37 -25.86 38.91
C GLN A 473 -75.00 -26.92 37.87
N ARG A 474 -73.70 -27.12 37.62
CA ARG A 474 -73.21 -27.99 36.54
C ARG A 474 -72.14 -28.93 37.06
N LEU A 475 -72.33 -30.22 36.80
CA LEU A 475 -71.37 -31.27 37.13
C LEU A 475 -71.06 -32.08 35.87
N HIS A 476 -69.80 -32.06 35.45
CA HIS A 476 -69.30 -32.91 34.37
C HIS A 476 -68.30 -33.91 34.93
N LEU A 477 -68.58 -35.19 34.76
CA LEU A 477 -67.76 -36.29 35.23
C LEU A 477 -67.40 -37.15 34.02
N ASN A 478 -66.11 -37.33 33.79
CA ASN A 478 -65.60 -38.24 32.77
C ASN A 478 -64.65 -39.26 33.41
N ILE A 479 -65.05 -40.51 33.46
CA ILE A 479 -64.44 -41.49 34.36
C ILE A 479 -63.92 -42.65 33.56
N LYS A 480 -62.69 -43.05 33.86
CA LYS A 480 -62.13 -44.31 33.41
C LYS A 480 -62.21 -45.33 34.56
N CYS A 481 -63.14 -46.26 34.44
CA CYS A 481 -63.30 -47.38 35.33
C CYS A 481 -62.48 -48.56 34.82
N ARG A 482 -61.78 -49.26 35.71
CA ARG A 482 -61.12 -50.50 35.32
C ARG A 482 -62.15 -51.59 35.08
N PHE A 483 -63.18 -51.70 35.91
CA PHE A 483 -64.27 -52.64 35.69
C PHE A 483 -65.60 -52.06 36.17
N PHE A 484 -66.69 -52.24 35.42
CA PHE A 484 -68.04 -52.05 35.93
C PHE A 484 -68.47 -53.30 36.69
N ASN A 485 -68.55 -53.22 38.01
CA ASN A 485 -69.04 -54.28 38.89
C ASN A 485 -70.38 -53.90 39.54
N GLU A 486 -70.97 -54.83 40.30
CA GLU A 486 -72.22 -54.57 41.00
C GLU A 486 -72.12 -53.37 41.96
N ASP A 487 -70.98 -53.20 42.64
CA ASP A 487 -70.73 -52.08 43.53
C ASP A 487 -70.74 -50.73 42.81
N PHE A 488 -70.20 -50.63 41.60
CA PHE A 488 -70.27 -49.42 40.79
C PHE A 488 -71.72 -49.02 40.52
N PHE A 489 -72.55 -49.97 40.06
CA PHE A 489 -73.96 -49.70 39.79
C PHE A 489 -74.74 -49.40 41.06
N ARG A 490 -74.43 -50.09 42.16
CA ARG A 490 -75.01 -49.82 43.47
C ARG A 490 -74.66 -48.41 43.94
N ASN A 491 -73.41 -47.98 43.80
CA ASN A 491 -72.94 -46.64 44.12
C ASN A 491 -73.62 -45.58 43.25
N LEU A 492 -73.68 -45.82 41.94
CA LEU A 492 -74.37 -44.96 40.98
C LEU A 492 -75.82 -44.71 41.37
N ILE A 493 -76.56 -45.79 41.65
CA ILE A 493 -78.01 -45.74 41.91
C ILE A 493 -78.31 -45.20 43.32
N PHE A 494 -77.73 -45.81 44.35
CA PHE A 494 -78.15 -45.53 45.72
C PHE A 494 -77.43 -44.35 46.35
N TYR A 495 -76.25 -43.98 45.84
CA TYR A 495 -75.41 -42.96 46.48
C TYR A 495 -75.19 -41.73 45.61
N TRP A 496 -74.91 -41.88 44.32
CA TRP A 496 -74.59 -40.75 43.44
C TRP A 496 -75.84 -40.06 42.88
N TYR A 497 -76.81 -40.84 42.44
CA TYR A 497 -78.04 -40.31 41.85
C TYR A 497 -78.79 -39.32 42.75
N PRO A 498 -79.01 -39.56 44.07
CA PRO A 498 -79.67 -38.59 44.94
C PRO A 498 -78.97 -37.23 45.02
N ILE A 499 -77.66 -37.20 44.75
CA ILE A 499 -76.85 -35.98 44.69
C ILE A 499 -77.09 -35.29 43.35
N TRP A 500 -76.95 -36.05 42.26
CA TRP A 500 -77.10 -35.55 40.89
C TRP A 500 -78.48 -34.97 40.62
N ASN A 501 -79.52 -35.55 41.22
CA ASN A 501 -80.87 -35.03 41.06
C ASN A 501 -81.02 -33.58 41.59
N LYS A 502 -80.22 -33.18 42.58
CA LYS A 502 -80.22 -31.81 43.13
C LYS A 502 -79.45 -30.81 42.28
N ILE A 503 -78.72 -31.27 41.27
CA ILE A 503 -77.93 -30.43 40.37
C ILE A 503 -78.76 -30.16 39.11
N GLU A 504 -78.68 -28.92 38.60
CA GLU A 504 -79.44 -28.48 37.43
C GLU A 504 -79.03 -29.28 36.18
N LYS A 505 -77.72 -29.39 35.92
CA LYS A 505 -77.17 -30.10 34.76
C LYS A 505 -76.08 -31.07 35.18
N VAL A 506 -76.24 -32.33 34.82
CA VAL A 506 -75.26 -33.38 35.10
C VAL A 506 -74.91 -34.08 33.80
N TYR A 507 -73.62 -34.06 33.47
CA TYR A 507 -73.05 -34.88 32.40
C TYR A 507 -72.11 -35.89 33.02
N PHE A 508 -72.44 -37.16 32.92
CA PHE A 508 -71.64 -38.25 33.43
C PHE A 508 -71.29 -39.20 32.29
N ARG A 509 -70.01 -39.43 32.09
CA ARG A 509 -69.46 -40.40 31.16
C ARG A 509 -68.56 -41.32 31.95
N ALA A 510 -68.80 -42.62 31.86
CA ALA A 510 -67.91 -43.63 32.40
C ALA A 510 -67.50 -44.59 31.29
N GLU A 511 -66.21 -44.90 31.22
CA GLU A 511 -65.61 -45.83 30.26
C GLU A 511 -64.94 -46.93 31.06
N GLY A 512 -65.25 -48.19 30.79
CA GLY A 512 -64.63 -49.29 31.52
C GLY A 512 -64.99 -50.66 31.02
N TYR A 513 -64.42 -51.65 31.68
CA TYR A 513 -64.53 -53.05 31.27
C TYR A 513 -65.66 -53.78 32.00
N ILE A 514 -66.43 -54.63 31.34
CA ILE A 514 -67.33 -55.56 32.04
C ILE A 514 -66.63 -56.91 32.12
N LEU A 515 -66.24 -57.35 33.32
CA LEU A 515 -65.83 -58.73 33.55
C LEU A 515 -67.09 -59.58 33.66
N SER A 516 -67.48 -60.22 32.56
CA SER A 516 -68.62 -61.14 32.56
C SER A 516 -68.24 -62.39 31.79
N ASN A 517 -68.09 -63.51 32.51
CA ASN A 517 -67.94 -64.84 31.92
C ASN A 517 -69.30 -65.46 31.51
N ASP A 518 -70.41 -64.76 31.78
CA ASP A 518 -71.78 -65.24 31.55
C ASP A 518 -72.66 -64.15 30.94
N SER A 519 -73.11 -64.38 29.70
CA SER A 519 -74.06 -63.54 28.96
C SER A 519 -75.30 -63.12 29.77
N LYS A 520 -75.68 -63.90 30.81
CA LYS A 520 -76.79 -63.57 31.72
C LYS A 520 -76.50 -62.35 32.60
N GLN A 521 -75.29 -62.18 33.13
CA GLN A 521 -74.94 -61.04 33.98
C GLN A 521 -74.95 -59.72 33.20
N THR A 522 -74.40 -59.70 31.99
CA THR A 522 -74.47 -58.51 31.11
C THR A 522 -75.92 -58.11 30.81
N ASN A 523 -76.80 -59.10 30.56
CA ASN A 523 -78.23 -58.85 30.37
C ASN A 523 -78.93 -58.40 31.66
N GLN A 524 -78.49 -58.85 32.83
CA GLN A 524 -78.99 -58.40 34.12
C GLN A 524 -78.64 -56.93 34.39
N TYR A 525 -77.41 -56.49 34.13
CA TYR A 525 -77.02 -55.07 34.24
C TYR A 525 -77.77 -54.18 33.25
N LYS A 526 -77.92 -54.62 32.00
CA LYS A 526 -78.76 -53.93 31.00
C LYS A 526 -80.22 -53.81 31.46
N LYS A 527 -80.78 -54.88 32.04
CA LYS A 527 -82.14 -54.85 32.62
C LYS A 527 -82.24 -53.89 33.79
N ILE A 528 -81.31 -53.91 34.75
CA ILE A 528 -81.28 -52.98 35.90
C ILE A 528 -81.31 -51.53 35.40
N LEU A 529 -80.49 -51.17 34.42
CA LEU A 529 -80.44 -49.80 33.91
C LEU A 529 -81.64 -49.43 33.06
N THR A 530 -82.24 -50.39 32.34
CA THR A 530 -83.47 -50.16 31.57
C THR A 530 -84.67 -49.94 32.49
N ILE A 531 -84.77 -50.72 33.57
CA ILE A 531 -85.80 -50.55 34.60
C ILE A 531 -85.61 -49.19 35.29
N GLN A 532 -84.38 -48.84 35.65
CA GLN A 532 -84.09 -47.56 36.28
C GLN A 532 -84.35 -46.38 35.33
N ASN A 533 -83.99 -46.45 34.04
CA ASN A 533 -84.33 -45.38 33.08
C ASN A 533 -85.85 -45.13 32.99
N LYS A 534 -86.67 -46.17 33.22
CA LYS A 534 -88.14 -46.05 33.34
C LYS A 534 -88.59 -45.48 34.68
N GLU A 535 -88.00 -45.91 35.80
CA GLU A 535 -88.32 -45.37 37.15
C GLU A 535 -87.86 -43.91 37.33
N LEU A 536 -86.84 -43.49 36.59
CA LEU A 536 -86.27 -42.14 36.59
C LEU A 536 -87.07 -41.12 35.77
N ASN A 537 -88.32 -41.43 35.38
CA ASN A 537 -89.27 -40.54 34.68
C ASN A 537 -88.66 -39.76 33.48
N ASN A 538 -87.73 -40.35 32.72
CA ASN A 538 -86.99 -39.69 31.62
C ASN A 538 -86.15 -38.46 32.01
N CYS A 539 -85.83 -38.24 33.29
CA CYS A 539 -84.98 -37.11 33.70
C CYS A 539 -83.53 -37.23 33.23
N PHE A 540 -83.09 -38.43 32.86
CA PHE A 540 -81.73 -38.68 32.40
C PHE A 540 -81.75 -39.50 31.11
N LYS A 541 -80.84 -39.18 30.19
CA LYS A 541 -80.57 -39.99 29.02
C LYS A 541 -79.41 -40.94 29.33
N ILE A 542 -79.72 -42.22 29.51
CA ILE A 542 -78.72 -43.28 29.71
C ILE A 542 -78.43 -43.95 28.37
N GLN A 543 -77.19 -43.88 27.88
CA GLN A 543 -76.75 -44.54 26.66
C GLN A 543 -75.62 -45.54 26.93
N TRP A 544 -75.83 -46.75 26.44
CA TRP A 544 -74.84 -47.82 26.40
C TRP A 544 -74.22 -47.85 25.01
N ILE A 545 -72.90 -47.66 24.92
CA ILE A 545 -72.18 -47.72 23.64
C ILE A 545 -71.17 -48.86 23.73
N GLN A 546 -71.37 -49.87 22.88
CA GLN A 546 -70.39 -50.91 22.62
C GLN A 546 -69.56 -50.52 21.38
N PRO A 547 -68.23 -50.40 21.48
CA PRO A 547 -67.38 -50.15 20.33
C PRO A 547 -67.29 -51.38 19.41
N ASN A 548 -67.28 -51.16 18.09
CA ASN A 548 -67.42 -52.16 17.01
C ASN A 548 -66.27 -53.20 16.86
N TYR A 549 -65.38 -53.39 17.83
CA TYR A 549 -64.25 -54.34 17.70
C TYR A 549 -64.50 -55.68 18.40
N GLN A 550 -64.26 -56.76 17.65
CA GLN A 550 -64.73 -58.14 17.83
C GLN A 550 -64.14 -58.96 18.98
N ILE A 551 -63.44 -58.34 19.94
CA ILE A 551 -63.09 -58.99 21.21
C ILE A 551 -63.56 -58.05 22.30
N SER A 552 -64.72 -58.40 22.86
CA SER A 552 -65.41 -57.72 23.95
C SER A 552 -64.43 -57.21 24.97
N LEU A 553 -64.57 -55.96 25.43
CA LEU A 553 -64.27 -55.60 26.82
C LEU A 553 -64.60 -54.12 27.12
N ASN A 554 -64.37 -53.16 26.22
CA ASN A 554 -64.65 -51.74 26.51
C ASN A 554 -66.14 -51.39 26.37
N THR A 555 -66.72 -50.75 27.38
CA THR A 555 -68.09 -50.21 27.31
C THR A 555 -68.12 -48.77 27.80
N ILE A 556 -68.99 -47.96 27.18
CA ILE A 556 -69.20 -46.56 27.58
C ILE A 556 -70.63 -46.42 28.10
N LEU A 557 -70.76 -45.87 29.31
CA LEU A 557 -72.00 -45.45 29.93
C LEU A 557 -72.07 -43.92 29.91
N ILE A 558 -73.05 -43.36 29.21
CA ILE A 558 -73.31 -41.92 29.20
C ILE A 558 -74.62 -41.67 29.92
N ILE A 559 -74.63 -40.73 30.85
CA ILE A 559 -75.80 -40.28 31.60
C ILE A 559 -75.81 -38.75 31.50
N SER A 560 -76.89 -38.19 30.94
CA SER A 560 -77.06 -36.73 30.88
C SER A 560 -78.43 -36.31 31.38
N LYS A 561 -78.47 -35.32 32.28
CA LYS A 561 -79.69 -34.62 32.71
C LYS A 561 -79.93 -33.39 31.84
#